data_AF-A0A8J2XXZ9-F1
#
_entry.id   AF-A0A8J2XXZ9-F1
#
_cell.length_a   1.000
_cell.length_b   1.000
_cell.length_c   1.000
_cell.angle_alpha   90.00
_cell.angle_beta   90.00
_cell.angle_gamma   90.00
#
_symmetry.space_group_name_H-M   'P 1'
#
loop_
_entity.id
_entity.type
_entity.pdbx_description
1 polymer ?
#
loop_
_entity_poly.entity_id
_entity_poly.type
_entity_poly.pdbx_seq_one_letter_code
_entity_poly.pdbx_strand_id
1 'polypeptide(L)'
;MLIGMFVSEWATAEFYLGLVLGRLLLAPEYLSRTYTDSLGAAQLQDSIRQAVGIQKERYSGKLVADDLLDEVLALNRKIEHLRSLRNKFAHFCWMRASDEEMFGTNFSGAAPNDKRHKRSFASLKVDEIRQQHQELFRAVERLRTIVGEIPEVSEEAAIAAFKASRDGL
;
A
#
# COMPACT_ATOMS: atom_id res chain seq x y z
N MET A 1 -10.48 8.29 -18.01
CA MET A 1 -10.48 6.88 -17.55
C MET A 1 -9.16 6.48 -16.90
N LEU A 2 -7.98 6.89 -17.41
CA LEU A 2 -6.66 6.46 -16.91
C LEU A 2 -6.34 6.82 -15.44
N ILE A 3 -6.67 8.04 -14.97
CA ILE A 3 -6.49 8.41 -13.55
C ILE A 3 -7.31 7.50 -12.64
N GLY A 4 -8.57 7.23 -13.01
CA GLY A 4 -9.45 6.36 -12.23
C GLY A 4 -8.87 4.96 -12.09
N MET A 5 -8.36 4.38 -13.18
CA MET A 5 -7.68 3.07 -13.14
C MET A 5 -6.49 3.08 -12.18
N PHE A 6 -5.62 4.09 -12.26
CA PHE A 6 -4.47 4.20 -11.36
C PHE A 6 -4.88 4.34 -9.89
N VAL A 7 -5.88 5.15 -9.59
CA VAL A 7 -6.37 5.34 -8.21
C VAL A 7 -7.01 4.07 -7.67
N SER A 8 -7.81 3.36 -8.48
CA SER A 8 -8.39 2.07 -8.11
C SER A 8 -7.32 1.03 -7.84
N GLU A 9 -6.31 0.93 -8.70
CA GLU A 9 -5.19 0.01 -8.53
C GLU A 9 -4.38 0.34 -7.26
N TRP A 10 -4.27 1.63 -6.91
CA TRP A 10 -3.65 2.06 -5.66
C TRP A 10 -4.41 1.58 -4.42
N ALA A 11 -5.73 1.65 -4.46
CA ALA A 11 -6.57 1.14 -3.38
C ALA A 11 -6.40 -0.37 -3.21
N THR A 12 -6.28 -1.11 -4.32
CA THR A 12 -5.95 -2.55 -4.31
C THR A 12 -4.57 -2.82 -3.70
N ALA A 13 -3.57 -1.99 -4.02
CA ALA A 13 -2.24 -2.09 -3.41
C ALA A 13 -2.29 -1.85 -1.90
N GLU A 14 -3.00 -0.81 -1.44
CA GLU A 14 -3.20 -0.51 -0.02
C GLU A 14 -3.88 -1.68 0.71
N PHE A 15 -4.91 -2.25 0.09
CA PHE A 15 -5.59 -3.44 0.60
C PHE A 15 -4.65 -4.62 0.81
N TYR A 16 -3.87 -5.02 -0.21
CA TYR A 16 -2.95 -6.15 -0.08
C TYR A 16 -1.78 -5.85 0.86
N LEU A 17 -1.28 -4.62 0.91
CA LEU A 17 -0.29 -4.21 1.92
C LEU A 17 -0.85 -4.36 3.33
N GLY A 18 -2.11 -4.01 3.55
CA GLY A 18 -2.81 -4.25 4.82
C GLY A 18 -2.86 -5.72 5.19
N LEU A 19 -3.20 -6.59 4.23
CA LEU A 19 -3.17 -8.04 4.44
C LEU A 19 -1.77 -8.55 4.77
N VAL A 20 -0.74 -8.14 4.00
CA VAL A 20 0.65 -8.52 4.28
C VAL A 20 1.03 -8.12 5.71
N LEU A 21 0.71 -6.89 6.13
CA LEU A 21 1.00 -6.45 7.49
C LEU A 21 0.27 -7.31 8.54
N GLY A 22 -1.02 -7.59 8.35
CA GLY A 22 -1.78 -8.45 9.25
C GLY A 22 -1.17 -9.84 9.41
N ARG A 23 -0.76 -10.45 8.30
CA ARG A 23 -0.09 -11.77 8.28
C ARG A 23 1.27 -11.72 8.97
N LEU A 24 2.09 -10.71 8.70
CA LEU A 24 3.39 -10.52 9.38
C LEU A 24 3.24 -10.26 10.88
N LEU A 25 2.11 -9.71 11.33
CA LEU A 25 1.81 -9.49 12.75
C LEU A 25 1.11 -10.69 13.41
N LEU A 26 0.89 -11.79 12.67
CA LEU A 26 0.19 -12.99 13.16
C LEU A 26 -1.20 -12.65 13.73
N ALA A 27 -1.86 -11.66 13.13
CA ALA A 27 -3.18 -11.23 13.53
C ALA A 27 -4.25 -11.88 12.65
N PRO A 28 -5.39 -12.30 13.21
CA PRO A 28 -6.55 -12.68 12.42
C PRO A 28 -6.97 -11.56 11.47
N GLU A 29 -7.45 -11.92 10.28
CA GLU A 29 -7.65 -10.96 9.19
C GLU A 29 -8.60 -9.82 9.57
N TYR A 30 -9.77 -10.11 10.14
CA TYR A 30 -10.75 -9.10 10.51
C TYR A 30 -10.19 -8.08 11.53
N LEU A 31 -9.49 -8.59 12.55
CA LEU A 31 -8.84 -7.75 13.56
C LEU A 31 -7.77 -6.89 12.89
N SER A 32 -6.90 -7.48 12.07
CA SER A 32 -5.82 -6.76 11.40
C SER A 32 -6.35 -5.61 10.53
N ARG A 33 -7.40 -5.87 9.73
CA ARG A 33 -8.02 -4.87 8.85
C ARG A 33 -8.52 -3.66 9.62
N THR A 34 -9.19 -3.89 10.74
CA THR A 34 -9.73 -2.81 11.59
C THR A 34 -8.65 -1.81 12.02
N TYR A 35 -7.42 -2.30 12.25
CA TYR A 35 -6.30 -1.43 12.59
C TYR A 35 -5.62 -0.85 11.34
N THR A 36 -5.41 -1.65 10.29
CA THR A 36 -4.70 -1.20 9.09
C THR A 36 -5.49 -0.16 8.29
N ASP A 37 -6.82 -0.20 8.30
CA ASP A 37 -7.68 0.76 7.58
C ASP A 37 -7.53 2.19 8.10
N SER A 38 -7.08 2.35 9.36
CA SER A 38 -6.80 3.66 9.95
C SER A 38 -5.43 4.23 9.55
N LEU A 39 -4.55 3.41 8.95
CA LEU A 39 -3.20 3.80 8.60
C LEU A 39 -3.15 4.46 7.22
N GLY A 40 -2.51 5.62 7.13
CA GLY A 40 -2.16 6.18 5.82
C GLY A 40 -1.10 5.33 5.11
N ALA A 41 -1.05 5.40 3.78
CA ALA A 41 -0.11 4.63 2.95
C ALA A 41 1.34 4.63 3.47
N ALA A 42 1.87 5.80 3.87
CA ALA A 42 3.24 5.89 4.36
C ALA A 42 3.44 5.11 5.67
N GLN A 43 2.51 5.26 6.60
CA GLN A 43 2.56 4.56 7.88
C GLN A 43 2.40 3.05 7.69
N LEU A 44 1.51 2.62 6.80
CA LEU A 44 1.34 1.21 6.45
C LEU A 44 2.66 0.59 5.92
N GLN A 45 3.34 1.28 5.00
CA GLN A 45 4.63 0.84 4.47
C GLN A 45 5.73 0.80 5.55
N ASP A 46 5.74 1.76 6.48
CA ASP A 46 6.66 1.78 7.62
C ASP A 46 6.41 0.62 8.57
N SER A 47 5.15 0.35 8.90
CA SER A 47 4.75 -0.77 9.74
C SER A 47 5.13 -2.11 9.12
N ILE A 48 5.03 -2.28 7.79
CA ILE A 48 5.52 -3.48 7.10
C ILE A 48 7.03 -3.64 7.28
N ARG A 49 7.81 -2.55 7.12
CA ARG A 49 9.28 -2.62 7.34
C ARG A 49 9.61 -3.08 8.76
N GLN A 50 8.92 -2.53 9.75
CA GLN A 50 9.10 -2.91 11.15
C GLN A 50 8.70 -4.37 11.42
N ALA A 51 7.55 -4.80 10.88
CA ALA A 51 7.07 -6.18 11.02
C ALA A 51 8.03 -7.19 10.39
N VAL A 52 8.60 -6.88 9.22
CA VAL A 52 9.66 -7.71 8.62
C VAL A 52 10.90 -7.76 9.52
N GLY A 53 11.32 -6.64 10.11
CA GLY A 53 12.43 -6.61 11.07
C GLY A 53 12.20 -7.56 12.24
N ILE A 54 11.01 -7.49 12.86
CA ILE A 54 10.61 -8.41 13.94
C ILE A 54 10.63 -9.86 13.45
N GLN A 55 10.12 -10.14 12.25
CA GLN A 55 10.08 -11.50 11.70
C GLN A 55 11.48 -12.10 11.57
N LYS A 56 12.43 -11.34 11.01
CA LYS A 56 13.82 -11.77 10.86
C LYS A 56 14.53 -11.92 12.22
N GLU A 57 14.44 -10.90 13.07
CA GLU A 57 15.18 -10.86 14.34
C GLU A 57 14.65 -11.85 15.37
N ARG A 58 13.32 -11.98 15.47
CA ARG A 58 12.67 -12.76 16.54
C ARG A 58 12.35 -14.19 16.13
N TYR A 59 11.90 -14.40 14.90
CA TYR A 59 11.46 -15.71 14.43
C TYR A 59 12.48 -16.40 13.53
N SER A 60 13.49 -15.68 13.01
CA SER A 60 14.64 -16.24 12.28
C SER A 60 14.23 -17.25 11.19
N GLY A 61 13.31 -16.85 10.33
CA GLY A 61 12.83 -17.68 9.22
C GLY A 61 11.82 -18.77 9.58
N LYS A 62 11.44 -18.95 10.86
CA LYS A 62 10.57 -20.06 11.30
C LYS A 62 9.12 -19.93 10.88
N LEU A 63 8.63 -18.71 10.69
CA LEU A 63 7.23 -18.45 10.33
C LEU A 63 7.09 -18.03 8.86
N VAL A 64 8.02 -17.20 8.40
CA VAL A 64 8.11 -16.71 7.03
C VAL A 64 9.57 -16.79 6.62
N ALA A 65 9.84 -17.36 5.45
CA ALA A 65 11.20 -17.53 4.96
C ALA A 65 11.85 -16.16 4.65
N ASP A 66 13.16 -16.05 4.90
CA ASP A 66 13.88 -14.76 4.82
C ASP A 66 13.91 -14.17 3.40
N ASP A 67 13.90 -15.03 2.38
CA ASP A 67 13.83 -14.68 0.96
C ASP A 67 12.49 -14.00 0.63
N LEU A 68 11.38 -14.57 1.11
CA LEU A 68 10.06 -13.98 0.98
C LEU A 68 9.96 -12.63 1.71
N LEU A 69 10.59 -12.51 2.89
CA LEU A 69 10.65 -11.25 3.64
C LEU A 69 11.47 -10.17 2.90
N ASP A 70 12.58 -10.55 2.25
CA ASP A 70 13.36 -9.62 1.42
C ASP A 70 12.58 -9.17 0.19
N GLU A 71 11.80 -10.06 -0.41
CA GLU A 71 10.92 -9.72 -1.52
C GLU A 71 9.82 -8.73 -1.08
N VAL A 72 9.19 -8.95 0.07
CA VAL A 72 8.22 -8.01 0.66
C VAL A 72 8.85 -6.61 0.78
N LEU A 73 10.08 -6.51 1.30
CA LEU A 73 10.78 -5.23 1.43
C LEU A 73 11.12 -4.59 0.06
N ALA A 74 11.47 -5.39 -0.94
CA ALA A 74 11.73 -4.91 -2.29
C ALA A 74 10.47 -4.35 -2.95
N LEU A 75 9.35 -5.07 -2.86
CA LEU A 75 8.04 -4.61 -3.37
C LEU A 75 7.54 -3.38 -2.64
N ASN A 76 7.68 -3.35 -1.31
CA ASN A 76 7.27 -2.21 -0.51
C ASN A 76 8.01 -0.92 -0.94
N ARG A 77 9.33 -1.01 -1.19
CA ARG A 77 10.12 0.10 -1.74
C ARG A 77 9.65 0.51 -3.14
N LYS A 78 9.35 -0.46 -4.02
CA LYS A 78 8.83 -0.17 -5.36
C LYS A 78 7.51 0.61 -5.31
N ILE A 79 6.59 0.20 -4.44
CA ILE A 79 5.31 0.88 -4.23
C ILE A 79 5.52 2.26 -3.61
N GLU A 80 6.48 2.42 -2.69
CA GLU A 80 6.82 3.75 -2.14
C GLU A 80 7.19 4.77 -3.23
N HIS A 81 7.94 4.35 -4.26
CA HIS A 81 8.30 5.23 -5.38
C HIS A 81 7.08 5.67 -6.21
N LEU A 82 6.09 4.79 -6.38
CA LEU A 82 4.87 5.06 -7.14
C LEU A 82 3.85 5.94 -6.36
N ARG A 83 3.99 6.04 -5.04
CA ARG A 83 3.15 6.88 -4.15
C ARG A 83 3.15 8.36 -4.54
N SER A 84 4.25 8.84 -5.11
CA SER A 84 4.40 10.25 -5.52
C SER A 84 3.34 10.67 -6.54
N LEU A 85 3.02 9.82 -7.52
CA LEU A 85 1.99 10.07 -8.51
C LEU A 85 0.59 10.01 -7.90
N ARG A 86 0.32 9.03 -7.02
CA ARG A 86 -0.94 8.97 -6.27
C ARG A 86 -1.20 10.26 -5.48
N ASN A 87 -0.18 10.78 -4.81
CA ASN A 87 -0.32 12.02 -4.05
C ASN A 87 -0.61 13.22 -4.96
N LYS A 88 -0.01 13.28 -6.15
CA LYS A 88 -0.37 14.30 -7.16
C LYS A 88 -1.85 14.18 -7.57
N PHE A 89 -2.36 12.96 -7.77
CA PHE A 89 -3.78 12.78 -8.09
C PHE A 89 -4.73 13.20 -6.97
N ALA A 90 -4.35 13.01 -5.71
CA ALA A 90 -5.17 13.39 -4.57
C ALA A 90 -5.23 14.91 -4.31
N HIS A 91 -4.18 15.67 -4.69
CA HIS A 91 -4.04 17.08 -4.30
C HIS A 91 -4.35 18.10 -5.40
N PHE A 92 -4.63 17.65 -6.62
CA PHE A 92 -4.88 18.52 -7.78
C PHE A 92 -6.20 18.15 -8.44
N CYS A 93 -6.88 19.14 -9.00
CA CYS A 93 -7.98 18.95 -9.93
C CYS A 93 -7.40 18.78 -11.34
N TRP A 94 -7.65 17.62 -11.94
CA TRP A 94 -7.05 17.24 -13.21
C TRP A 94 -7.99 17.49 -14.39
N MET A 95 -7.41 18.05 -15.45
CA MET A 95 -8.06 18.31 -16.73
C MET A 95 -7.17 17.78 -17.85
N ARG A 96 -7.80 17.45 -18.97
CA ARG A 96 -7.07 17.04 -20.18
C ARG A 96 -6.57 18.31 -20.88
N ALA A 97 -5.27 18.42 -21.10
CA ALA A 97 -4.67 19.53 -21.86
C ALA A 97 -4.56 19.17 -23.35
N SER A 98 -4.19 17.93 -23.66
CA SER A 98 -4.13 17.38 -25.02
C SER A 98 -4.40 15.87 -25.01
N ASP A 99 -4.24 15.20 -26.15
CA ASP A 99 -4.32 13.75 -26.20
C ASP A 99 -3.18 13.05 -25.43
N GLU A 100 -2.04 13.73 -25.27
CA GLU A 100 -0.80 13.20 -24.69
C GLU A 100 -0.51 13.75 -23.28
N GLU A 101 -1.21 14.80 -22.85
CA GLU A 101 -0.88 15.54 -21.65
C GLU A 101 -2.11 15.85 -20.76
N MET A 102 -1.89 15.74 -19.46
CA MET A 102 -2.82 16.11 -18.41
C MET A 102 -2.28 17.26 -17.58
N PHE A 103 -3.16 18.23 -17.31
CA PHE A 103 -2.84 19.39 -16.49
C PHE A 103 -3.63 19.36 -15.19
N GLY A 104 -2.95 19.63 -14.08
CA GLY A 104 -3.52 19.68 -12.75
C GLY A 104 -3.36 21.07 -12.15
N THR A 105 -4.41 21.58 -11.52
CA THR A 105 -4.34 22.79 -10.68
C THR A 105 -4.88 22.50 -9.29
N ASN A 106 -4.28 23.07 -8.25
CA ASN A 106 -4.87 23.09 -6.92
C ASN A 106 -5.58 24.43 -6.68
N PHE A 107 -6.55 24.46 -5.77
CA PHE A 107 -7.21 25.69 -5.35
C PHE A 107 -6.33 26.41 -4.31
N SER A 108 -5.22 27.01 -4.73
CA SER A 108 -4.44 27.88 -3.85
C SER A 108 -4.98 29.31 -3.88
N GLY A 109 -5.10 29.94 -2.71
CA GLY A 109 -5.34 31.39 -2.59
C GLY A 109 -4.07 32.23 -2.72
N ALA A 110 -2.99 31.70 -3.30
CA ALA A 110 -1.72 32.41 -3.40
C ALA A 110 -1.78 33.49 -4.50
N ALA A 111 -1.13 34.63 -4.25
CA ALA A 111 -1.06 35.72 -5.22
C ALA A 111 -0.30 35.29 -6.49
N PRO A 112 -0.65 35.86 -7.66
CA PRO A 112 0.14 35.65 -8.89
C PRO A 112 1.62 35.96 -8.64
N ASN A 113 2.52 35.11 -9.15
CA ASN A 113 3.99 35.14 -8.98
C ASN A 113 4.56 34.67 -7.63
N ASP A 114 3.74 34.28 -6.65
CA ASP A 114 4.24 33.61 -5.44
C ASP A 114 4.87 32.24 -5.80
N LYS A 115 5.93 31.83 -5.11
CA LYS A 115 6.47 30.46 -5.17
C LYS A 115 5.39 29.42 -4.87
N ARG A 116 4.43 29.74 -4.00
CA ARG A 116 3.26 28.89 -3.73
C ARG A 116 2.37 28.73 -4.96
N HIS A 117 2.10 29.81 -5.68
CA HIS A 117 1.33 29.80 -6.93
C HIS A 117 2.02 28.95 -8.02
N LYS A 118 3.34 29.01 -8.14
CA LYS A 118 4.09 28.14 -9.08
C LYS A 118 3.96 26.64 -8.78
N ARG A 119 3.75 26.27 -7.50
CA ARG A 119 3.53 24.88 -7.07
C ARG A 119 2.07 24.45 -7.19
N SER A 120 1.18 25.35 -7.57
CA SER A 120 -0.24 25.10 -7.73
C SER A 120 -0.59 24.42 -9.03
N PHE A 121 0.38 24.26 -9.93
CA PHE A 121 0.19 23.62 -11.22
C PHE A 121 1.09 22.40 -11.36
N ALA A 122 0.58 21.39 -12.03
CA ALA A 122 1.31 20.19 -12.39
C ALA A 122 0.95 19.78 -13.82
N SER A 123 1.91 19.23 -14.55
CA SER A 123 1.65 18.55 -15.81
C SER A 123 2.20 17.13 -15.77
N LEU A 124 1.50 16.21 -16.43
CA LEU A 124 1.85 14.80 -16.51
C LEU A 124 1.59 14.28 -17.93
N LYS A 125 2.51 13.48 -18.46
CA LYS A 125 2.28 12.80 -19.73
C LYS A 125 1.39 11.57 -19.51
N VAL A 126 0.49 11.33 -20.45
CA VAL A 126 -0.39 10.15 -20.43
C VAL A 126 0.41 8.84 -20.39
N ASP A 127 1.54 8.79 -21.10
CA ASP A 127 2.38 7.58 -21.12
C ASP A 127 3.13 7.35 -19.80
N GLU A 128 3.51 8.40 -19.07
CA GLU A 128 4.09 8.26 -17.72
C GLU A 128 3.07 7.64 -16.76
N ILE A 129 1.80 8.07 -16.85
CA ILE A 129 0.72 7.52 -16.03
C ILE A 129 0.47 6.05 -16.40
N ARG A 130 0.48 5.70 -17.69
CA ARG A 130 0.33 4.31 -18.15
C ARG A 130 1.47 3.42 -17.66
N GLN A 131 2.71 3.89 -17.75
CA GLN A 131 3.87 3.15 -17.28
C GLN A 131 3.76 2.86 -15.78
N GLN A 132 3.49 3.89 -14.98
CA GLN A 132 3.38 3.74 -13.53
C GLN A 132 2.19 2.86 -13.12
N HIS A 133 1.07 2.95 -13.84
CA HIS A 133 -0.06 2.03 -13.66
C HIS A 133 0.34 0.57 -13.92
N GLN A 134 1.05 0.28 -15.01
CA GLN A 134 1.53 -1.07 -15.30
C GLN A 134 2.51 -1.58 -14.26
N GLU A 135 3.41 -0.72 -13.77
CA GLU A 135 4.36 -1.07 -12.71
C GLU A 135 3.65 -1.40 -11.39
N LEU A 136 2.61 -0.64 -11.05
CA LEU A 136 1.77 -0.87 -9.89
C LEU A 136 0.96 -2.15 -10.02
N PHE A 137 0.29 -2.36 -11.15
CA PHE A 137 -0.49 -3.57 -11.42
C PHE A 137 0.36 -4.83 -11.22
N ARG A 138 1.59 -4.84 -11.75
CA ARG A 138 2.53 -5.95 -11.52
C ARG A 138 2.91 -6.12 -10.05
N ALA A 139 3.05 -5.02 -9.31
CA ALA A 139 3.35 -5.08 -7.88
C ALA A 139 2.15 -5.62 -7.09
N VAL A 140 0.92 -5.25 -7.44
CA VAL A 140 -0.32 -5.73 -6.85
C VAL A 140 -0.48 -7.24 -7.07
N GLU A 141 -0.29 -7.71 -8.30
CA GLU A 141 -0.37 -9.15 -8.60
C GLU A 141 0.65 -9.96 -7.79
N ARG A 142 1.87 -9.42 -7.61
CA ARG A 142 2.85 -10.09 -6.76
C ARG A 142 2.48 -10.03 -5.28
N LEU A 143 2.00 -8.89 -4.77
CA LEU A 143 1.50 -8.78 -3.39
C LEU A 143 0.40 -9.82 -3.12
N ARG A 144 -0.55 -9.98 -4.05
CA ARG A 144 -1.61 -10.99 -3.95
C ARG A 144 -1.05 -12.39 -3.80
N THR A 145 0.00 -12.72 -4.53
CA THR A 145 0.65 -14.04 -4.44
C THR A 145 1.36 -14.20 -3.10
N ILE A 146 2.12 -13.19 -2.66
CA ILE A 146 2.82 -13.18 -1.37
C ILE A 146 1.85 -13.37 -0.20
N VAL A 147 0.68 -12.74 -0.23
CA VAL A 147 -0.34 -12.92 0.82
C VAL A 147 -0.75 -14.39 0.97
N GLY A 148 -0.77 -15.16 -0.13
CA GLY A 148 -1.03 -16.60 -0.10
C GLY A 148 0.15 -17.46 0.35
N GLU A 149 1.37 -16.93 0.27
CA GLU A 149 2.60 -17.61 0.70
C GLU A 149 2.87 -17.42 2.21
N ILE A 150 2.38 -16.32 2.81
CA ILE A 150 2.51 -16.07 4.25
C ILE A 150 1.38 -16.79 5.02
N PRO A 151 1.70 -17.59 6.05
CA PRO A 151 0.69 -18.33 6.81
C PRO A 151 -0.43 -17.45 7.39
N GLU A 152 -1.65 -17.96 7.33
CA GLU A 152 -2.81 -17.35 7.99
C GLU A 152 -2.87 -17.67 9.47
N VAL A 153 -3.31 -16.70 10.28
CA VAL A 153 -3.80 -16.98 11.64
C VAL A 153 -5.32 -17.08 11.61
N SER A 154 -5.83 -18.30 11.72
CA SER A 154 -7.28 -18.56 11.75
C SER A 154 -7.90 -18.04 13.05
N GLU A 155 -8.90 -17.16 12.91
CA GLU A 155 -9.68 -16.65 14.04
C GLU A 155 -10.44 -17.77 14.76
N GLU A 156 -11.05 -18.67 14.01
CA GLU A 156 -11.81 -19.80 14.56
C GLU A 156 -10.90 -20.72 15.39
N ALA A 157 -9.69 -20.99 14.90
CA ALA A 157 -8.71 -21.78 15.64
C ALA A 157 -8.29 -21.09 16.95
N ALA A 158 -8.07 -19.78 16.92
CA ALA A 158 -7.75 -19.01 18.12
C ALA A 158 -8.89 -19.02 19.15
N ILE A 159 -10.14 -18.85 18.69
CA ILE A 159 -11.33 -18.92 19.56
C ILE A 159 -11.49 -20.32 20.16
N ALA A 160 -11.31 -21.37 19.35
CA ALA A 160 -11.41 -22.75 19.81
C ALA A 160 -10.35 -23.07 20.88
N ALA A 161 -9.10 -22.67 20.66
CA ALA A 161 -8.02 -22.83 21.63
C ALA A 161 -8.32 -22.09 22.94
N PHE A 162 -8.82 -20.86 22.86
CA PHE A 162 -9.21 -20.08 24.04
C PHE A 162 -10.33 -20.75 24.83
N LYS A 163 -11.40 -21.22 24.17
CA LYS A 163 -12.50 -21.95 24.84
C LYS A 163 -12.00 -23.24 25.51
N ALA A 164 -11.19 -24.03 24.81
CA ALA A 164 -10.62 -25.26 25.35
C ALA A 164 -9.77 -24.99 26.61
N SER A 165 -9.02 -23.89 26.65
CA SER A 165 -8.24 -23.50 27.83
C SER A 165 -9.10 -23.09 29.03
N ARG A 166 -10.32 -22.60 28.78
CA ARG A 166 -11.25 -22.18 29.82
C ARG A 166 -12.07 -23.33 30.38
N ASP A 167 -12.46 -24.28 29.52
CA ASP A 167 -13.30 -25.41 29.91
C ASP A 167 -12.47 -26.58 30.53
N GLY A 168 -11.13 -26.46 30.51
CA GLY A 168 -10.18 -27.37 31.18
C GLY A 168 -9.66 -26.88 32.55
N LEU A 169 -10.26 -25.82 33.11
CA LEU A 169 -10.09 -25.30 34.48
C LEU A 169 -11.38 -25.51 35.28
#